data_AF-A0A2J7ZT28-F1
#
_entry.id   AF-A0A2J7ZT28-F1
#
_cell.length_a   1.000
_cell.length_b   1.000
_cell.length_c   1.000
_cell.angle_alpha   90.00
_cell.angle_beta   90.00
_cell.angle_gamma   90.00
#
_symmetry.space_group_name_H-M   'P 1'
#
loop_
_entity.id
_entity.type
_entity.pdbx_description
1 polymer ?
#
loop_
_entity_poly.entity_id
_entity_poly.type
_entity_poly.pdbx_seq_one_letter_code
_entity_poly.pdbx_strand_id
1 'polypeptide(L)'
;MAGYTNDQAGCLKFIFPPEAHQAIKDAWHFAFNDLSNTTETGAKEWDYGIFSCMSNVPLCLAVALCPTWGTCICYRNLESMSGKSCEVSFVNAFAASSVCLGSCHYAVVRGRFRAKYGLKGSPCQDCVCGCCLSPCALCSDTNQLMVLQGIQVPYLNLKDSSPAPATKEVKSSPPASEAKEVKETTPAPEVKETTPVPEAKETAPAQPDAEPAAKQ
;
A
#
# COMPACT_ATOMS: atom_id res chain seq x y z
N MET A 1 -10.60 0.95 38.16
CA MET A 1 -9.42 0.46 37.41
C MET A 1 -9.94 -0.63 36.48
N ALA A 2 -9.97 -0.39 35.17
CA ALA A 2 -10.32 -1.42 34.21
C ALA A 2 -9.25 -2.51 34.27
N GLY A 3 -9.64 -3.75 34.55
CA GLY A 3 -8.71 -4.88 34.61
C GLY A 3 -8.13 -5.17 33.23
N TYR A 4 -6.82 -5.41 33.16
CA TYR A 4 -6.17 -5.90 31.96
C TYR A 4 -6.70 -7.31 31.68
N THR A 5 -7.38 -7.49 30.56
CA THR A 5 -7.68 -8.84 30.06
C THR A 5 -6.38 -9.43 29.52
N ASN A 6 -6.07 -10.67 29.90
CA ASN A 6 -4.84 -11.39 29.47
C ASN A 6 -4.89 -11.85 28.00
N ASP A 7 -5.83 -11.33 27.20
CA ASP A 7 -5.86 -11.58 25.77
C ASP A 7 -4.88 -10.64 25.06
N GLN A 8 -4.11 -11.13 24.08
CA GLN A 8 -3.19 -10.28 23.32
C GLN A 8 -3.90 -9.09 22.64
N ALA A 9 -5.22 -9.19 22.43
CA ALA A 9 -6.05 -8.11 21.91
C ALA A 9 -6.22 -6.94 22.90
N GLY A 10 -6.17 -7.17 24.21
CA GLY A 10 -6.28 -6.12 25.23
C GLY A 10 -5.12 -5.12 25.19
N CYS A 11 -3.89 -5.61 25.00
CA CYS A 11 -2.70 -4.77 24.93
C CYS A 11 -2.70 -3.82 23.72
N LEU A 12 -3.09 -4.29 22.53
CA LEU A 12 -3.15 -3.43 21.34
C LEU A 12 -4.22 -2.35 21.46
N LYS A 13 -5.38 -2.67 22.05
CA LYS A 13 -6.47 -1.71 22.31
C LYS A 13 -6.08 -0.62 23.29
N PHE A 14 -5.17 -0.91 24.21
CA PHE A 14 -4.69 0.05 25.19
C PHE A 14 -3.63 1.00 24.61
N ILE A 15 -2.72 0.48 23.80
CA ILE A 15 -1.55 1.24 23.32
C ILE A 15 -1.89 2.06 22.07
N PHE A 16 -2.71 1.51 21.17
CA PHE A 16 -2.94 2.09 19.85
C PHE A 16 -4.39 2.51 19.65
N PRO A 17 -4.62 3.61 18.92
CA PRO A 17 -5.97 4.01 18.55
C PRO A 17 -6.60 2.97 17.59
N PRO A 18 -7.93 2.77 17.62
CA PRO A 18 -8.61 1.73 16.84
C PRO A 18 -8.29 1.76 15.33
N GLU A 19 -8.06 2.95 14.78
CA GLU A 19 -7.75 3.20 13.37
C GLU A 19 -6.42 2.53 12.96
N ALA A 20 -5.47 2.42 13.90
CA ALA A 20 -4.16 1.81 13.68
C ALA A 20 -4.15 0.29 13.82
N HIS A 21 -5.16 -0.32 14.44
CA HIS A 21 -5.16 -1.76 14.71
C HIS A 21 -5.09 -2.57 13.42
N GLN A 22 -5.82 -2.16 12.38
CA GLN A 22 -5.78 -2.86 11.09
C GLN A 22 -4.41 -2.71 10.42
N ALA A 23 -3.79 -1.53 10.49
CA ALA A 23 -2.46 -1.30 9.91
C ALA A 23 -1.39 -2.18 10.57
N ILE A 24 -1.44 -2.34 11.90
CA ILE A 24 -0.55 -3.23 12.65
C ILE A 24 -0.80 -4.69 12.29
N LYS A 25 -2.06 -5.12 12.22
CA LYS A 25 -2.42 -6.50 11.85
C LYS A 25 -1.95 -6.84 10.43
N ASP A 26 -2.18 -5.93 9.48
CA ASP A 26 -1.73 -6.10 8.09
C ASP A 26 -0.20 -6.20 8.03
N ALA A 27 0.51 -5.30 8.73
CA ALA A 27 1.98 -5.29 8.75
C ALA A 27 2.56 -6.53 9.44
N TRP A 28 1.91 -7.02 10.50
CA TRP A 28 2.28 -8.27 11.16
C TRP A 28 2.06 -9.47 10.23
N HIS A 29 0.88 -9.60 9.63
CA HIS A 29 0.59 -10.66 8.67
C HIS A 29 1.62 -10.67 7.54
N PHE A 30 1.93 -9.49 6.99
CA PHE A 30 2.95 -9.33 5.97
C PHE A 30 4.33 -9.83 6.45
N ALA A 31 4.76 -9.42 7.65
CA ALA A 31 6.07 -9.78 8.19
C ALA A 31 6.26 -11.31 8.31
N PHE A 32 5.20 -12.04 8.70
CA PHE A 32 5.28 -13.49 8.94
C PHE A 32 4.94 -14.35 7.73
N ASN A 33 4.09 -13.87 6.82
CA ASN A 33 3.59 -14.68 5.71
C ASN A 33 4.15 -14.25 4.35
N ASP A 34 4.39 -12.95 4.15
CA ASP A 34 4.67 -12.38 2.83
C ASP A 34 6.10 -11.87 2.67
N LEU A 35 6.84 -11.63 3.76
CA LEU A 35 8.17 -11.03 3.71
C LEU A 35 9.18 -11.86 2.90
N SER A 36 9.08 -13.19 2.93
CA SER A 36 9.94 -14.08 2.14
C SER A 36 9.50 -14.19 0.68
N ASN A 37 8.37 -13.58 0.30
CA ASN A 37 7.88 -13.63 -1.07
C ASN A 37 8.69 -12.67 -1.96
N THR A 38 9.53 -13.26 -2.81
CA THR A 38 10.34 -12.57 -3.82
C THR A 38 9.71 -12.61 -5.21
N THR A 39 8.51 -13.19 -5.35
CA THR A 39 7.81 -13.24 -6.64
C THR A 39 7.48 -11.81 -7.09
N GLU A 40 8.02 -11.44 -8.24
CA GLU A 40 7.70 -10.18 -8.88
C GLU A 40 6.29 -10.23 -9.46
N THR A 41 5.48 -9.22 -9.12
CA THR A 41 4.15 -9.00 -9.68
C THR A 41 4.13 -7.69 -10.47
N GLY A 42 3.21 -7.55 -11.42
CA GLY A 42 3.07 -6.37 -12.28
C GLY A 42 3.84 -6.48 -13.60
N ALA A 43 3.31 -5.84 -14.65
CA ALA A 43 3.88 -5.86 -16.00
C ALA A 43 4.53 -4.52 -16.40
N LYS A 44 4.11 -3.41 -15.77
CA LYS A 44 4.61 -2.07 -16.06
C LYS A 44 5.88 -1.80 -15.25
N GLU A 45 6.93 -1.30 -15.89
CA GLU A 45 8.11 -0.81 -15.18
C GLU A 45 7.83 0.49 -14.43
N TRP A 46 8.64 0.78 -13.40
CA TRP A 46 8.60 2.06 -12.71
C TRP A 46 9.15 3.15 -13.63
N ASP A 47 8.41 4.26 -13.76
CA ASP A 47 8.92 5.46 -14.44
C ASP A 47 10.09 6.06 -13.63
N TYR A 48 10.04 5.91 -12.30
CA TYR A 48 11.12 6.26 -11.37
C TYR A 48 11.42 5.10 -10.43
N GLY A 49 12.52 4.37 -10.71
CA GLY A 49 13.00 3.30 -9.85
C GLY A 49 13.51 3.80 -8.50
N ILE A 50 13.85 2.88 -7.59
CA ILE A 50 14.29 3.19 -6.21
C ILE A 50 15.51 4.13 -6.21
N PHE A 51 16.46 3.95 -7.13
CA PHE A 51 17.66 4.80 -7.22
C PHE A 51 17.48 6.06 -8.07
N SER A 52 16.26 6.33 -8.57
CA SER A 52 15.94 7.58 -9.29
C SER A 52 15.76 8.77 -8.36
N CYS A 53 16.11 8.68 -7.08
CA CYS A 53 16.11 9.82 -6.15
C CYS A 53 17.05 10.94 -6.62
N MET A 54 18.12 10.60 -7.34
CA MET A 54 19.06 11.57 -7.93
C MET A 54 18.48 12.31 -9.14
N SER A 55 17.37 11.85 -9.72
CA SER A 55 16.66 12.57 -10.78
C SER A 55 15.95 13.82 -10.26
N ASN A 56 15.72 13.90 -8.94
CA ASN A 56 15.18 15.09 -8.27
C ASN A 56 15.99 15.37 -6.99
N VAL A 57 17.22 15.89 -7.18
CA VAL A 57 18.15 16.19 -6.08
C VAL A 57 17.53 17.09 -5.00
N PRO A 58 16.80 18.17 -5.31
CA PRO A 58 16.13 18.98 -4.29
C PRO A 58 15.18 18.16 -3.41
N LEU A 59 14.36 17.30 -4.02
CA LEU A 59 13.46 16.41 -3.29
C LEU A 59 14.24 15.42 -2.42
N CYS A 60 15.29 14.81 -2.95
CA CYS A 60 16.12 13.86 -2.20
C CYS A 60 16.78 14.51 -0.99
N LEU A 61 17.33 15.72 -1.14
CA LEU A 61 17.92 16.47 -0.03
C LEU A 61 16.86 16.88 0.99
N ALA A 62 15.68 17.32 0.55
CA ALA A 62 14.58 17.66 1.45
C ALA A 62 14.12 16.45 2.27
N VAL A 63 13.97 15.28 1.64
CA VAL A 63 13.57 14.05 2.32
C VAL A 63 14.67 13.56 3.27
N ALA A 64 15.94 13.58 2.87
CA ALA A 64 17.04 12.99 3.63
C ALA A 64 17.55 13.89 4.77
N LEU A 65 17.58 15.21 4.56
CA LEU A 65 18.20 16.15 5.49
C LEU A 65 17.19 16.94 6.33
N CYS A 66 15.91 16.95 5.94
CA CYS A 66 14.87 17.68 6.66
C CYS A 66 13.77 16.72 7.12
N PRO A 67 13.83 16.19 8.37
CA PRO A 67 12.89 15.17 8.84
C PRO A 67 11.44 15.66 8.84
N THR A 68 11.19 16.94 9.10
CA THR A 68 9.84 17.52 9.03
C THR A 68 9.29 17.48 7.60
N TRP A 69 10.09 17.85 6.60
CA TRP A 69 9.68 17.77 5.20
C TRP A 69 9.54 16.34 4.71
N GLY A 70 10.52 15.47 5.01
CA GLY A 70 10.48 14.05 4.66
C GLY A 70 9.24 13.35 5.20
N THR A 71 8.87 13.62 6.46
CA THR A 71 7.64 13.08 7.06
C THR A 71 6.38 13.62 6.39
N CYS A 72 6.26 14.93 6.13
CA CYS A 72 5.11 15.50 5.39
C CYS A 72 4.94 14.87 3.99
N ILE A 73 6.03 14.69 3.24
CA ILE A 73 6.01 14.06 1.93
C ILE A 73 5.62 12.57 2.06
N CYS A 74 6.16 11.87 3.05
CA CYS A 74 5.82 10.48 3.35
C CYS A 74 4.32 10.29 3.56
N TYR A 75 3.71 11.06 4.46
CA TYR A 75 2.29 10.88 4.78
C TYR A 75 1.37 11.31 3.64
N ARG A 76 1.75 12.33 2.86
CA ARG A 76 0.98 12.70 1.67
C ARG A 76 1.05 11.65 0.56
N ASN A 77 2.20 10.99 0.40
CA ASN A 77 2.32 9.85 -0.50
C ASN A 77 1.50 8.65 0.01
N LEU A 78 1.56 8.35 1.31
CA LEU A 78 0.76 7.28 1.92
C LEU A 78 -0.74 7.54 1.77
N GLU A 79 -1.20 8.79 1.91
CA GLU A 79 -2.59 9.18 1.62
C GLU A 79 -2.94 8.86 0.16
N SER A 80 -2.10 9.28 -0.77
CA SER A 80 -2.30 9.09 -2.21
C SER A 80 -2.29 7.61 -2.64
N MET A 81 -1.51 6.78 -1.94
CA MET A 81 -1.38 5.34 -2.17
C MET A 81 -2.48 4.53 -1.48
N SER A 82 -2.83 4.88 -0.24
CA SER A 82 -3.77 4.12 0.58
C SER A 82 -5.23 4.57 0.45
N GLY A 83 -5.46 5.79 -0.04
CA GLY A 83 -6.80 6.42 -0.09
C GLY A 83 -7.34 6.85 1.28
N LYS A 84 -6.53 6.77 2.34
CA LYS A 84 -6.87 7.27 3.68
C LYS A 84 -6.35 8.69 3.85
N SER A 85 -6.94 9.47 4.75
CA SER A 85 -6.46 10.83 5.01
C SER A 85 -5.00 10.83 5.51
N CYS A 86 -4.33 11.97 5.36
CA CYS A 86 -2.95 12.16 5.83
C CYS A 86 -2.79 11.86 7.33
N GLU A 87 -3.74 12.26 8.18
CA GLU A 87 -3.72 12.04 9.64
C GLU A 87 -3.83 10.55 9.98
N VAL A 88 -4.73 9.83 9.30
CA VAL A 88 -4.87 8.38 9.49
C VAL A 88 -3.62 7.65 9.00
N SER A 89 -3.03 8.10 7.88
CA SER A 89 -1.76 7.56 7.38
C SER A 89 -0.60 7.80 8.34
N PHE A 90 -0.54 8.99 8.96
CA PHE A 90 0.40 9.33 10.03
C PHE A 90 0.27 8.37 11.22
N VAL A 91 -0.93 8.26 11.77
CA VAL A 91 -1.20 7.43 12.95
C VAL A 91 -0.88 5.95 12.67
N ASN A 92 -1.26 5.43 11.50
CA ASN A 92 -0.98 4.06 11.10
C ASN A 92 0.52 3.77 10.99
N ALA A 93 1.26 4.63 10.29
CA ALA A 93 2.69 4.46 10.08
C ALA A 93 3.47 4.63 11.39
N PHE A 94 3.09 5.58 12.24
CA PHE A 94 3.70 5.78 13.55
C PHE A 94 3.46 4.58 14.48
N ALA A 95 2.21 4.11 14.57
CA ALA A 95 1.84 2.96 15.37
C ALA A 95 2.58 1.69 14.91
N ALA A 96 2.60 1.41 13.61
CA ALA A 96 3.37 0.28 13.07
C ALA A 96 4.88 0.41 13.32
N SER A 97 5.45 1.61 13.19
CA SER A 97 6.87 1.86 13.44
C SER A 97 7.24 1.65 14.91
N SER A 98 6.36 2.00 15.85
CA SER A 98 6.59 1.83 17.29
C SER A 98 6.72 0.37 17.74
N VAL A 99 6.21 -0.58 16.93
CA VAL A 99 6.34 -2.03 17.15
C VAL A 99 7.29 -2.69 16.15
N CYS A 100 8.21 -1.92 15.55
CA CYS A 100 9.20 -2.39 14.58
C CYS A 100 8.60 -2.94 13.27
N LEU A 101 7.35 -2.62 12.94
CA LEU A 101 6.66 -3.04 11.73
C LEU A 101 6.53 -1.91 10.69
N GLY A 102 7.24 -0.79 10.86
CA GLY A 102 7.15 0.37 9.98
C GLY A 102 7.45 0.05 8.51
N SER A 103 8.52 -0.70 8.24
CA SER A 103 8.90 -1.15 6.90
C SER A 103 7.89 -2.14 6.31
N CYS A 104 7.33 -3.03 7.12
CA CYS A 104 6.30 -3.97 6.71
C CYS A 104 4.99 -3.26 6.36
N HIS A 105 4.58 -2.27 7.18
CA HIS A 105 3.42 -1.43 6.89
C HIS A 105 3.61 -0.66 5.58
N TYR A 106 4.79 -0.06 5.39
CA TYR A 106 5.14 0.59 4.14
C TYR A 106 5.08 -0.37 2.94
N ALA A 107 5.60 -1.59 3.08
CA ALA A 107 5.55 -2.60 2.02
C ALA A 107 4.12 -3.02 1.66
N VAL A 108 3.22 -3.14 2.65
CA VAL A 108 1.79 -3.38 2.40
C VAL A 108 1.17 -2.24 1.59
N VAL A 109 1.42 -0.98 1.98
CA VAL A 109 0.86 0.19 1.28
C VAL A 109 1.44 0.31 -0.13
N ARG A 110 2.77 0.14 -0.29
CA ARG A 110 3.45 0.18 -1.58
C ARG A 110 3.03 -0.99 -2.48
N GLY A 111 2.80 -2.17 -1.93
CA GLY A 111 2.26 -3.33 -2.66
C GLY A 111 0.86 -3.06 -3.23
N ARG A 112 -0.01 -2.39 -2.46
CA ARG A 112 -1.33 -1.93 -2.94
C ARG A 112 -1.19 -0.88 -4.05
N PHE A 113 -0.25 0.05 -3.92
CA PHE A 113 0.08 1.03 -4.95
C PHE A 113 0.56 0.35 -6.24
N ARG A 114 1.45 -0.65 -6.14
CA ARG A 114 1.91 -1.43 -7.29
C ARG A 114 0.76 -2.17 -7.96
N ALA A 115 -0.08 -2.85 -7.18
CA ALA A 115 -1.24 -3.56 -7.71
C ALA A 115 -2.20 -2.61 -8.44
N LYS A 116 -2.44 -1.41 -7.89
CA LYS A 116 -3.33 -0.40 -8.49
C LYS A 116 -2.86 0.08 -9.87
N TYR A 117 -1.55 0.17 -10.09
CA TYR A 117 -0.97 0.70 -11.34
C TYR A 117 -0.25 -0.36 -12.19
N GLY A 118 -0.35 -1.64 -11.83
CA GLY A 118 0.32 -2.74 -12.51
C GLY A 118 1.86 -2.66 -12.47
N LEU A 119 2.44 -1.99 -11.47
CA LEU A 119 3.88 -1.74 -11.37
C LEU A 119 4.65 -2.96 -10.90
N LYS A 120 5.79 -3.21 -11.55
CA LYS A 120 6.66 -4.36 -11.29
C LYS A 120 7.29 -4.29 -9.89
N GLY A 121 7.26 -5.36 -9.11
CA GLY A 121 8.01 -5.45 -7.85
C GLY A 121 7.61 -6.65 -6.98
N SER A 122 8.27 -6.82 -5.84
CA SER A 122 7.95 -7.90 -4.88
C SER A 122 7.74 -7.36 -3.45
N PRO A 123 6.95 -8.07 -2.61
CA PRO A 123 6.82 -7.77 -1.18
C PRO A 123 8.15 -7.57 -0.45
N CYS A 124 9.08 -8.52 -0.61
CA CYS A 124 10.40 -8.46 0.02
C CYS A 124 11.17 -7.19 -0.38
N GLN A 125 11.19 -6.88 -1.68
CA GLN A 125 11.84 -5.68 -2.20
C GLN A 125 11.26 -4.40 -1.58
N ASP A 126 9.93 -4.28 -1.50
CA ASP A 126 9.28 -3.10 -0.92
C ASP A 126 9.66 -2.92 0.56
N CYS A 127 9.72 -4.01 1.32
CA CYS A 127 10.11 -3.98 2.73
C CYS A 127 11.58 -3.57 2.91
N VAL A 128 12.49 -4.16 2.13
CA VAL A 128 13.92 -3.79 2.14
C VAL A 128 14.11 -2.33 1.73
N CYS A 129 13.35 -1.85 0.75
CA CYS A 129 13.40 -0.45 0.33
C CYS A 129 12.92 0.49 1.45
N GLY A 130 11.81 0.16 2.12
CA GLY A 130 11.33 0.91 3.28
C GLY A 130 12.33 0.91 4.43
N CYS A 131 13.00 -0.22 4.70
CA CYS A 131 13.94 -0.35 5.81
C CYS A 131 15.29 0.34 5.54
N CYS A 132 15.91 0.04 4.40
CA CYS A 132 17.32 0.39 4.14
C CYS A 132 17.47 1.60 3.21
N LEU A 133 16.45 1.91 2.41
CA LEU A 133 16.50 2.92 1.35
C LEU A 133 15.34 3.91 1.47
N SER A 134 14.85 4.15 2.71
CA SER A 134 13.68 4.99 3.01
C SER A 134 13.65 6.31 2.22
N PRO A 135 14.71 7.15 2.22
CA PRO A 135 14.71 8.40 1.46
C PRO A 135 14.55 8.19 -0.05
N CYS A 136 15.25 7.21 -0.60
CA CYS A 136 15.24 6.91 -2.03
C CYS A 136 13.91 6.33 -2.48
N ALA A 137 13.36 5.40 -1.70
CA ALA A 137 12.06 4.79 -1.92
C ALA A 137 10.95 5.85 -1.87
N LEU A 138 11.03 6.80 -0.92
CA LEU A 138 10.10 7.91 -0.82
C LEU A 138 10.19 8.87 -2.02
N CYS A 139 11.40 9.18 -2.51
CA CYS A 139 11.57 9.98 -3.72
C CYS A 139 11.00 9.28 -4.95
N SER A 140 11.26 7.96 -5.09
CA SER A 140 10.70 7.12 -6.15
C SER A 140 9.17 7.17 -6.16
N ASP A 141 8.52 7.00 -4.99
CA ASP A 141 7.06 7.08 -4.89
C ASP A 141 6.53 8.47 -5.22
N THR A 142 7.19 9.51 -4.71
CA THR A 142 6.78 10.89 -4.97
C THR A 142 6.82 11.19 -6.47
N ASN A 143 7.93 10.90 -7.14
CA ASN A 143 8.09 11.15 -8.57
C ASN A 143 7.10 10.31 -9.39
N GLN A 144 6.85 9.06 -8.99
CA GLN A 144 5.87 8.20 -9.64
C GLN A 144 4.43 8.76 -9.48
N LEU A 145 4.08 9.26 -8.29
CA LEU A 145 2.80 9.91 -8.01
C LEU A 145 2.63 11.24 -8.77
N MET A 146 3.71 12.01 -8.95
CA MET A 146 3.70 13.22 -9.77
C MET A 146 3.30 12.90 -11.21
N VAL A 147 3.82 11.81 -11.80
CA VAL A 147 3.47 11.39 -13.17
C VAL A 147 2.08 10.77 -13.26
N LEU A 148 1.70 9.90 -12.32
CA LEU A 148 0.44 9.16 -12.41
C LEU A 148 -0.79 9.97 -11.99
N GLN A 149 -0.65 10.84 -10.99
CA GLN A 149 -1.76 11.58 -10.39
C GLN A 149 -1.64 13.10 -10.56
N GLY A 150 -0.52 13.61 -11.09
CA GLY A 150 -0.31 15.05 -11.24
C GLY A 150 -0.12 15.77 -9.90
N ILE A 151 0.21 15.05 -8.83
CA ILE A 151 0.46 15.67 -7.51
C ILE A 151 1.64 16.62 -7.64
N GLN A 152 1.52 17.81 -7.05
CA GLN A 152 2.61 18.77 -7.01
C GLN A 152 3.23 18.81 -5.62
N VAL A 153 4.57 18.71 -5.55
CA VAL A 153 5.34 18.95 -4.34
C VAL A 153 5.80 20.41 -4.35
N PRO A 154 5.27 21.28 -3.47
CA PRO A 154 5.61 22.70 -3.46
C PRO A 154 7.13 22.90 -3.35
N TYR A 155 7.68 23.82 -4.15
CA TYR A 155 9.09 24.24 -4.12
C TYR A 155 10.15 23.17 -4.47
N LEU A 156 9.73 21.93 -4.78
CA LEU A 156 10.61 20.80 -5.09
C LEU A 156 10.35 20.19 -6.47
N ASN A 157 9.34 20.70 -7.18
CA ASN A 157 9.18 20.41 -8.60
C ASN A 157 10.20 21.27 -9.35
N LEU A 158 11.29 20.66 -9.82
CA LEU A 158 12.06 21.25 -10.92
C LEU A 158 11.14 21.24 -12.15
N LYS A 159 10.39 22.34 -12.34
CA LYS A 159 9.62 22.52 -13.56
C LYS A 159 10.56 22.93 -14.69
N ASP A 160 10.45 22.17 -15.78
CA ASP A 160 10.55 22.60 -17.16
C ASP A 160 11.94 22.89 -17.74
N SER A 161 12.78 21.85 -17.84
CA SER A 161 13.78 21.78 -18.92
C SER A 161 14.04 20.35 -19.41
N SER A 162 13.07 19.76 -20.13
CA SER A 162 13.25 18.90 -21.33
C SER A 162 13.95 17.52 -21.20
N PRO A 163 13.73 16.59 -22.15
CA PRO A 163 12.50 16.05 -22.69
C PRO A 163 12.17 14.69 -22.02
N ALA A 164 11.05 14.09 -22.41
CA ALA A 164 10.68 12.72 -22.05
C ALA A 164 11.88 11.75 -22.10
N PRO A 165 11.98 10.76 -21.19
CA PRO A 165 12.96 9.70 -21.34
C PRO A 165 12.76 9.12 -22.73
N ALA A 166 13.83 9.14 -23.54
CA ALA A 166 13.83 8.59 -24.87
C ALA A 166 13.26 7.17 -24.79
N THR A 167 11.99 7.02 -25.19
CA THR A 167 11.48 5.76 -25.68
C THR A 167 12.50 5.31 -26.69
N LYS A 168 13.25 4.26 -26.36
CA LYS A 168 13.96 3.49 -27.36
C LYS A 168 12.88 3.10 -28.37
N GLU A 169 12.84 3.81 -29.49
CA GLU A 169 12.15 3.37 -30.69
C GLU A 169 12.67 1.96 -30.97
N VAL A 170 11.90 0.97 -30.53
CA VAL A 170 12.01 -0.37 -31.09
C VAL A 170 11.59 -0.19 -32.53
N LYS A 171 12.58 -0.14 -33.42
CA LYS A 171 12.41 -0.17 -34.86
C LYS A 171 11.69 -1.48 -35.22
N SER A 172 10.36 -1.46 -35.16
CA SER A 172 9.52 -2.53 -35.66
C SER A 172 9.53 -2.45 -37.18
N SER A 173 10.22 -3.39 -37.81
CA SER A 173 10.04 -3.73 -39.22
C SER A 173 8.55 -3.98 -39.52
N PRO A 174 8.08 -3.71 -40.75
CA PRO A 174 6.67 -3.84 -41.09
C PRO A 174 6.28 -5.33 -41.20
N PRO A 175 5.13 -5.76 -40.65
CA PRO A 175 4.51 -6.99 -41.09
C PRO A 175 3.72 -6.74 -42.37
N ALA A 176 4.06 -7.54 -43.39
CA ALA A 176 3.25 -7.73 -44.57
C ALA A 176 1.88 -8.33 -44.20
N SER A 177 0.85 -7.83 -44.88
CA SER A 177 -0.41 -8.48 -45.27
C SER A 177 -0.79 -9.80 -44.59
N GLU A 178 -1.97 -9.85 -43.98
CA GLU A 178 -3.11 -10.60 -44.56
C GLU A 178 -4.41 -10.35 -43.78
N ALA A 179 -5.48 -10.20 -44.54
CA ALA A 179 -6.83 -9.99 -44.08
C ALA A 179 -7.44 -11.27 -43.47
N LYS A 180 -8.23 -11.11 -42.41
CA LYS A 180 -9.45 -11.91 -42.23
C LYS A 180 -10.42 -11.18 -41.32
N GLU A 181 -11.46 -10.65 -41.97
CA GLU A 181 -12.69 -10.18 -41.37
C GLU A 181 -13.42 -11.38 -40.73
N VAL A 182 -13.56 -11.37 -39.41
CA VAL A 182 -14.45 -12.28 -38.68
C VAL A 182 -15.51 -11.43 -38.00
N LYS A 183 -16.72 -11.56 -38.53
CA LYS A 183 -17.97 -10.98 -38.05
C LYS A 183 -18.43 -11.77 -36.83
N GLU A 184 -18.24 -11.24 -35.63
CA GLU A 184 -18.78 -11.82 -34.40
C GLU A 184 -19.95 -10.97 -33.92
N THR A 185 -21.13 -11.59 -33.93
CA THR A 185 -22.39 -11.05 -33.42
C THR A 185 -22.62 -11.73 -32.09
N THR A 186 -22.71 -10.98 -30.99
CA THR A 186 -23.13 -11.55 -29.70
C THR A 186 -24.15 -10.62 -29.04
N PRO A 187 -25.32 -11.14 -28.62
CA PRO A 187 -26.37 -10.36 -27.98
C PRO A 187 -26.08 -10.12 -26.49
N ALA A 188 -26.72 -9.06 -25.98
CA ALA A 188 -26.66 -8.59 -24.60
C ALA A 188 -27.13 -9.64 -23.57
N PRO A 189 -26.53 -9.69 -22.37
CA PRO A 189 -27.05 -10.51 -21.29
C PRO A 189 -28.23 -9.83 -20.59
N GLU A 190 -29.32 -10.60 -20.52
CA GLU A 190 -30.53 -10.37 -19.74
C GLU A 190 -30.19 -10.36 -18.24
N VAL A 191 -30.52 -9.26 -17.56
CA VAL A 191 -30.36 -9.09 -16.12
C VAL A 191 -31.49 -9.85 -15.42
N LYS A 192 -31.17 -11.02 -14.84
CA LYS A 192 -32.06 -11.73 -13.92
C LYS A 192 -31.95 -11.12 -12.53
N GLU A 193 -33.07 -10.58 -12.08
CA GLU A 193 -33.33 -10.07 -10.74
C GLU A 193 -33.29 -11.22 -9.72
N THR A 194 -32.29 -11.20 -8.84
CA THR A 194 -32.13 -12.18 -7.76
C THR A 194 -32.85 -11.68 -6.51
N THR A 195 -33.80 -12.48 -6.04
CA THR A 195 -34.59 -12.34 -4.81
C THR A 195 -33.71 -12.22 -3.54
N PRO A 196 -34.16 -11.49 -2.50
CA PRO A 196 -33.42 -11.34 -1.25
C PRO A 196 -33.38 -12.64 -0.43
N VAL A 197 -32.19 -12.91 0.12
CA VAL A 197 -31.88 -14.02 1.05
C VAL A 197 -32.48 -13.71 2.42
N PRO A 198 -33.16 -14.67 3.09
CA PRO A 198 -33.71 -14.45 4.43
C PRO A 198 -32.62 -14.37 5.51
N GLU A 199 -32.84 -13.41 6.40
CA GLU A 199 -32.09 -13.07 7.60
C GLU A 199 -31.88 -14.28 8.52
N ALA A 200 -30.63 -14.66 8.73
CA ALA A 200 -30.27 -15.74 9.65
C ALA A 200 -30.40 -15.24 11.10
N LYS A 201 -31.35 -15.82 11.82
CA LYS A 201 -31.63 -15.58 13.23
C LYS A 201 -30.40 -15.96 14.07
N GLU A 202 -29.83 -14.96 14.74
CA GLU A 202 -28.69 -15.09 15.66
C GLU A 202 -29.11 -15.91 16.89
N THR A 203 -28.59 -17.13 17.00
CA THR A 203 -28.79 -18.00 18.17
C THR A 203 -27.80 -17.59 19.26
N ALA A 204 -28.32 -17.12 20.40
CA ALA A 204 -27.54 -16.73 21.56
C ALA A 204 -26.67 -17.90 22.08
N PRO A 205 -25.43 -17.64 22.53
CA PRO A 205 -24.58 -18.67 23.12
C PRO A 205 -25.11 -19.13 24.49
N ALA A 206 -25.13 -20.44 24.69
CA ALA A 206 -25.49 -21.09 25.95
C ALA A 206 -24.55 -20.66 27.08
N GLN A 207 -25.12 -20.34 28.24
CA GLN A 207 -24.36 -20.08 29.47
C GLN A 207 -23.75 -21.40 29.99
N PRO A 208 -22.48 -21.40 30.42
CA PRO A 208 -21.90 -22.56 31.09
C PRO A 208 -22.46 -22.70 32.52
N ASP A 209 -22.78 -23.93 32.87
CA ASP A 209 -23.34 -24.35 34.16
C ASP A 209 -22.44 -23.96 35.34
N ALA A 210 -23.08 -23.48 36.41
CA ALA A 210 -22.45 -23.11 37.67
C ALA A 210 -21.93 -24.34 38.42
N GLU A 211 -20.64 -24.30 38.78
CA GLU A 211 -19.97 -25.27 39.63
C GLU A 211 -20.44 -25.14 41.09
N PRO A 212 -20.82 -26.23 41.78
CA PRO A 212 -21.31 -26.16 43.16
C PRO A 212 -20.16 -25.97 44.16
N ALA A 213 -20.31 -24.94 45.00
CA ALA A 213 -19.40 -24.61 46.09
C ALA A 213 -19.24 -25.78 47.10
N ALA A 214 -18.01 -26.25 47.26
CA ALA A 214 -17.62 -27.14 48.34
C ALA A 214 -17.66 -26.40 49.67
N LYS A 215 -18.43 -26.95 50.62
CA LYS A 215 -18.44 -26.51 52.03
C LYS A 215 -17.18 -27.00 52.73
N GLN A 216 -16.51 -26.11 53.45
CA GLN A 216 -15.70 -26.41 54.62
C GLN A 216 -16.23 -25.59 55.79
#